data_AF-A0A2I0CVV4-F1
#
_entry.id   AF-A0A2I0CVV4-F1
#
_cell.length_a   1.000
_cell.length_b   1.000
_cell.length_c   1.000
_cell.angle_alpha   90.00
_cell.angle_beta   90.00
_cell.angle_gamma   90.00
#
_symmetry.space_group_name_H-M   'P 1'
#
loop_
_entity.id
_entity.type
_entity.pdbx_description
1 polymer ?
#
loop_
_entity_poly.entity_id
_entity_poly.type
_entity_poly.pdbx_seq_one_letter_code
_entity_poly.pdbx_strand_id
1 'polypeptide(L)'
;GTCSMRFEGAGMEGMSGMTMDCSASASGEASSNPNEVASDVQFRFVTIEPVSVPAGTYPTASKYAVTTQGETLYYWTAPGVPTFVKYSMKTDEGEVITELNGWG
;
A
#
# COMPACT_ATOMS: atom_id res chain seq x y z
N GLY A 1 -11.37 3.66 6.27
CA GLY A 1 -11.09 3.92 4.86
C GLY A 1 -11.19 2.65 4.04
N THR A 2 -11.83 2.71 2.88
CA THR A 2 -11.92 1.60 1.91
C THR A 2 -10.86 1.77 0.83
N CYS A 3 -10.22 0.68 0.43
CA CYS A 3 -9.33 0.66 -0.74
C CYS A 3 -9.83 -0.31 -1.80
N SER A 4 -9.45 -0.09 -3.05
CA SER A 4 -9.61 -1.02 -4.15
C SER A 4 -8.26 -1.63 -4.48
N MET A 5 -8.23 -2.95 -4.66
CA MET A 5 -7.11 -3.64 -5.28
C MET A 5 -7.37 -3.80 -6.78
N ARG A 6 -6.36 -3.53 -7.59
CA ARG A 6 -6.27 -3.91 -8.99
C ARG A 6 -4.99 -4.68 -9.24
N PHE A 7 -5.06 -5.64 -10.15
CA PHE A 7 -3.89 -6.35 -10.64
C PHE A 7 -3.62 -5.91 -12.07
N GLU A 8 -2.40 -5.48 -12.34
CA GLU A 8 -1.93 -5.13 -13.68
C GLU A 8 -0.90 -6.19 -14.11
N GLY A 9 -1.39 -7.28 -14.70
CA GLY A 9 -0.57 -8.40 -15.17
C GLY A 9 -1.42 -9.46 -15.90
N ALA A 10 -0.77 -10.28 -16.75
CA ALA A 10 -1.44 -11.17 -17.71
C ALA A 10 -2.14 -12.40 -17.07
N GLY A 11 -1.95 -12.65 -15.77
CA GLY A 11 -2.42 -13.86 -15.09
C GLY A 11 -3.74 -13.75 -14.33
N MET A 12 -4.30 -12.55 -14.09
CA MET A 12 -5.46 -12.38 -13.20
C MET A 12 -6.41 -11.24 -13.62
N GLU A 13 -6.84 -11.22 -14.88
CA GLU A 13 -7.77 -10.22 -15.45
C GLU A 13 -9.17 -10.17 -14.78
N GLY A 14 -9.45 -11.03 -13.79
CA GLY A 14 -10.73 -11.09 -13.06
C GLY A 14 -10.70 -10.61 -11.60
N MET A 15 -9.55 -10.17 -11.08
CA MET A 15 -9.39 -9.77 -9.66
C MET A 15 -9.39 -8.25 -9.43
N SER A 16 -9.54 -7.46 -10.48
CA SER A 16 -9.62 -6.00 -10.39
C SER A 16 -10.96 -5.54 -9.80
N GLY A 17 -10.91 -4.73 -8.75
CA GLY A 17 -12.10 -4.15 -8.12
C GLY A 17 -12.49 -4.77 -6.78
N MET A 18 -11.63 -5.59 -6.17
CA MET A 18 -11.87 -6.05 -4.79
C MET A 18 -11.72 -4.87 -3.82
N THR A 19 -12.80 -4.56 -3.10
CA THR A 19 -12.79 -3.54 -2.06
C THR A 19 -12.35 -4.17 -0.74
N MET A 20 -11.36 -3.57 -0.08
CA MET A 20 -10.85 -3.99 1.23
C MET A 20 -10.94 -2.84 2.23
N ASP A 21 -11.05 -3.19 3.51
CA ASP A 21 -10.95 -2.21 4.59
C ASP A 21 -9.47 -1.91 4.88
N CYS A 22 -9.04 -0.68 4.57
CA CYS A 22 -7.69 -0.17 4.82
C CYS A 22 -7.55 0.55 6.17
N SER A 23 -8.60 0.54 6.98
CA SER A 23 -8.58 1.07 8.36
C SER A 23 -7.83 0.13 9.30
N ALA A 24 -7.59 -1.11 8.89
CA ALA A 24 -6.98 -2.16 9.70
C ALA A 24 -5.64 -2.64 9.13
N SER A 25 -4.69 -1.73 8.89
CA SER A 25 -3.27 -2.12 8.81
C SER A 25 -2.72 -2.37 10.23
N ALA A 26 -3.34 -3.30 10.96
CA ALA A 26 -2.86 -3.81 12.26
C ALA A 26 -3.25 -5.28 12.49
N SER A 27 -3.66 -6.01 11.46
CA SER A 27 -3.71 -7.48 11.50
C SER A 27 -2.46 -8.06 10.85
N GLY A 28 -1.29 -7.53 11.18
CA GLY A 28 -0.13 -8.39 11.31
C GLY A 28 -0.35 -9.18 12.58
N GLU A 29 -0.11 -10.49 12.54
CA GLU A 29 -0.09 -11.34 13.73
C GLU A 29 0.62 -10.59 14.85
N ALA A 30 -0.14 -10.12 15.83
CA ALA A 30 0.43 -9.55 17.02
C ALA A 30 1.23 -10.70 17.63
N SER A 31 2.56 -10.61 17.53
CA SER A 31 3.43 -11.51 18.24
C SER A 31 2.91 -11.59 19.68
N SER A 32 2.63 -12.80 20.16
CA SER A 32 2.23 -13.05 21.54
C SER A 32 3.29 -12.59 22.56
N ASN A 33 4.45 -12.14 22.07
CA ASN A 33 5.55 -11.59 22.83
C ASN A 33 5.76 -10.10 22.48
N PRO A 34 5.43 -9.17 23.39
CA PRO A 34 5.62 -7.73 23.19
C PRO A 34 7.10 -7.28 23.02
N ASN A 35 8.06 -8.22 23.14
CA ASN A 35 9.48 -7.97 22.87
C ASN A 35 9.95 -8.45 21.50
N GLU A 36 9.14 -9.21 20.76
CA GLU A 36 9.44 -9.64 19.40
C GLU A 36 8.87 -8.64 18.41
N VAL A 37 9.52 -7.48 18.34
CA VAL A 37 9.27 -6.55 17.23
C VAL A 37 10.02 -7.12 16.03
N ALA A 38 9.31 -7.79 15.13
CA ALA A 38 9.84 -8.13 13.80
C ALA A 38 10.13 -6.81 13.04
N SER A 39 11.30 -6.24 13.32
CA SER A 39 11.70 -4.86 12.98
C SER A 39 12.54 -4.77 11.72
N ASP A 40 12.36 -5.67 10.75
CA ASP A 40 13.18 -5.63 9.52
C ASP A 40 12.51 -4.90 8.36
N VAL A 41 11.34 -4.30 8.59
CA VAL A 41 10.66 -3.48 7.58
C VAL A 41 11.21 -2.05 7.62
N GLN A 42 12.22 -1.78 6.80
CA GLN A 42 12.76 -0.42 6.63
C GLN A 42 12.04 0.32 5.50
N PHE A 43 11.40 1.43 5.84
CA PHE A 43 10.85 2.37 4.85
C PHE A 43 11.96 3.30 4.35
N ARG A 44 12.29 3.21 3.07
CA ARG A 44 13.21 4.10 2.40
C ARG A 44 12.44 5.18 1.65
N PHE A 45 12.63 6.44 2.01
CA PHE A 45 12.09 7.55 1.22
C PHE A 45 12.65 7.52 -0.21
N VAL A 46 11.75 7.66 -1.20
CA VAL A 46 12.10 7.66 -2.63
C VAL A 46 11.98 9.06 -3.19
N THR A 47 10.79 9.66 -3.12
CA THR A 47 10.49 10.98 -3.69
C THR A 47 9.17 11.53 -3.15
N ILE A 48 8.85 12.79 -3.50
CA ILE A 48 7.50 13.35 -3.39
C ILE A 48 6.95 13.49 -4.81
N GLU A 49 5.74 12.98 -5.06
CA GLU A 49 5.08 13.07 -6.35
C GLU A 49 3.55 13.24 -6.20
N PRO A 50 2.87 13.84 -7.19
CA PRO A 50 1.41 13.89 -7.18
C PRO A 50 0.83 12.49 -7.44
N VAL A 51 -0.19 12.12 -6.67
CA VAL A 51 -0.91 10.85 -6.82
C VAL A 51 -2.40 11.10 -6.90
N SER A 52 -3.04 10.57 -7.95
CA SER A 52 -4.49 10.56 -8.09
C SER A 52 -5.02 9.15 -7.84
N VAL A 53 -5.96 9.03 -6.92
CA VAL A 53 -6.70 7.80 -6.58
C VAL A 53 -8.20 8.11 -6.49
N PRO A 54 -9.09 7.12 -6.40
CA PRO A 54 -10.53 7.40 -6.35
C PRO A 54 -10.96 8.27 -5.15
N ALA A 55 -10.24 8.22 -4.03
CA ALA A 55 -10.48 9.11 -2.87
C ALA A 55 -10.10 10.59 -3.12
N GLY A 56 -9.41 10.90 -4.21
CA GLY A 56 -8.99 12.26 -4.57
C GLY A 56 -7.56 12.36 -5.08
N THR A 57 -7.13 13.60 -5.35
CA THR A 57 -5.77 13.92 -5.81
C THR A 57 -4.94 14.50 -4.66
N TYR A 58 -3.79 13.89 -4.42
CA TYR A 58 -2.82 14.28 -3.40
C TYR A 58 -1.57 14.83 -4.11
N PRO A 59 -1.41 16.17 -4.21
CA PRO A 59 -0.34 16.77 -5.01
C PRO A 59 1.06 16.59 -4.40
N THR A 60 1.14 16.29 -3.10
CA THR A 60 2.39 16.16 -2.33
C THR A 60 2.47 14.82 -1.60
N ALA A 61 2.25 13.71 -2.31
CA ALA A 61 2.36 12.39 -1.72
C ALA A 61 3.83 11.96 -1.61
N SER A 62 4.25 11.53 -0.43
CA SER A 62 5.59 10.97 -0.19
C SER A 62 5.59 9.49 -0.54
N LYS A 63 6.48 9.10 -1.45
CA LYS A 63 6.72 7.72 -1.86
C LYS A 63 7.83 7.10 -1.03
N TYR A 64 7.56 5.93 -0.47
CA TYR A 64 8.50 5.10 0.24
C TYR A 64 8.64 3.75 -0.45
N ALA A 65 9.84 3.20 -0.47
CA ALA A 65 10.11 1.82 -0.87
C ALA A 65 10.36 0.98 0.39
N VAL A 66 9.83 -0.23 0.38
CA VAL A 66 10.06 -1.24 1.41
C VAL A 66 10.55 -2.48 0.69
N THR A 67 11.61 -3.10 1.19
CA THR A 67 12.06 -4.39 0.66
C THR A 67 11.83 -5.44 1.73
N THR A 68 11.00 -6.44 1.43
CA THR A 68 10.66 -7.52 2.35
C THR A 68 10.83 -8.83 1.61
N GLN A 69 11.60 -9.78 2.15
CA GLN A 69 11.81 -11.12 1.55
C GLN A 69 12.25 -11.11 0.06
N GLY A 70 12.94 -10.06 -0.38
CA GLY A 70 13.41 -9.90 -1.77
C GLY A 70 12.44 -9.18 -2.71
N GLU A 71 11.22 -8.89 -2.25
CA GLU A 71 10.21 -8.14 -2.99
C GLU A 71 10.27 -6.65 -2.63
N THR A 72 10.12 -5.76 -3.61
CA THR A 72 10.07 -4.32 -3.37
C THR A 72 8.64 -3.81 -3.49
N LEU A 73 8.17 -3.23 -2.39
CA LEU A 73 6.86 -2.61 -2.26
C LEU A 73 7.01 -1.09 -2.23
N TYR A 74 6.05 -0.38 -2.78
CA TYR A 74 5.97 1.07 -2.75
C TYR A 74 4.72 1.54 -2.02
N TYR A 75 4.89 2.51 -1.14
CA TYR A 75 3.81 3.14 -0.39
C TYR A 75 3.80 4.64 -0.70
N TRP A 76 2.62 5.19 -0.97
CA TRP A 76 2.41 6.62 -1.06
C TRP A 76 1.57 7.07 0.13
N THR A 77 2.05 8.06 0.84
CA THR A 77 1.37 8.68 1.98
C THR A 77 1.18 10.16 1.70
N ALA A 78 0.10 10.75 2.21
CA ALA A 78 -0.17 12.18 2.04
C ALA A 78 -0.32 12.86 3.41
N PRO A 79 -0.05 14.17 3.51
CA PRO A 79 -0.33 14.91 4.73
C PRO A 79 -1.83 14.91 5.08
N GLY A 80 -2.17 14.75 6.36
CA GLY A 80 -3.56 14.73 6.85
C GLY A 80 -4.33 13.42 6.58
N VAL A 81 -3.65 12.44 6.01
CA VAL A 81 -4.18 11.14 5.61
C VAL A 81 -3.59 10.09 6.56
N PRO A 82 -4.38 9.49 7.47
CA PRO A 82 -3.87 8.56 8.49
C PRO A 82 -3.44 7.18 7.95
N THR A 83 -3.54 6.93 6.64
CA THR A 83 -3.13 5.68 5.99
C THR A 83 -2.42 5.95 4.66
N PHE A 84 -2.03 4.93 3.91
CA PHE A 84 -1.49 5.12 2.56
C PHE A 84 -2.61 5.52 1.58
N VAL A 85 -2.29 6.39 0.61
CA VAL A 85 -3.21 6.74 -0.48
C VAL A 85 -3.10 5.76 -1.65
N LYS A 86 -1.91 5.18 -1.84
CA LYS A 86 -1.61 4.15 -2.85
C LYS A 86 -0.55 3.20 -2.31
N TYR A 87 -0.64 1.96 -2.72
CA TYR A 87 0.34 0.91 -2.50
C TYR A 87 0.58 0.18 -3.82
N SER A 88 1.82 -0.18 -4.11
CA SER A 88 2.11 -1.09 -5.22
C SER A 88 3.17 -2.11 -4.87
N MET A 89 2.97 -3.33 -5.36
CA MET A 89 3.88 -4.45 -5.18
C MET A 89 4.16 -5.05 -6.54
N LYS A 90 5.43 -5.07 -6.93
CA LYS A 90 5.85 -5.75 -8.15
C LYS A 90 6.11 -7.22 -7.83
N THR A 91 5.44 -8.09 -8.56
CA THR A 91 5.66 -9.54 -8.55
C THR A 91 6.22 -9.95 -9.91
N ASP A 92 6.69 -11.19 -10.04
CA ASP A 92 7.14 -11.74 -11.33
C ASP A 92 5.99 -11.83 -12.36
N GLU A 93 4.74 -11.82 -11.90
CA GLU A 93 3.53 -11.98 -12.72
C GLU A 93 2.86 -10.65 -13.10
N GLY A 94 3.27 -9.54 -12.50
CA GLY A 94 2.67 -8.22 -12.73
C GLY A 94 2.87 -7.24 -11.59
N GLU A 95 2.05 -6.19 -11.56
CA GLU A 95 2.01 -5.23 -10.46
C GLU A 95 0.64 -5.29 -9.76
N VAL A 96 0.65 -5.56 -8.46
CA VAL A 96 -0.53 -5.38 -7.61
C VAL A 96 -0.56 -3.92 -7.20
N ILE A 97 -1.66 -3.22 -7.47
CA ILE A 97 -1.88 -1.84 -7.03
C ILE A 97 -3.09 -1.79 -6.12
N THR A 98 -2.93 -1.15 -4.96
CA THR A 98 -4.03 -0.84 -4.06
C THR A 98 -4.16 0.67 -3.92
N GLU A 99 -5.37 1.18 -4.10
CA GLU A 99 -5.65 2.61 -4.06
C GLU A 99 -6.77 2.93 -3.08
N LEU A 100 -6.63 4.03 -2.36
CA LEU A 100 -7.66 4.49 -1.44
C LEU A 100 -8.90 4.97 -2.22
N ASN A 101 -10.07 4.43 -1.88
CA ASN A 101 -11.36 4.82 -2.44
C ASN A 101 -12.08 5.87 -1.61
N GLY A 102 -11.90 5.85 -0.28
CA GLY A 102 -12.57 6.79 0.60
C GLY A 102 -12.14 6.66 2.05
N TRP A 103 -12.38 7.72 2.83
CA TRP A 103 -11.99 7.82 4.24
C TRP A 103 -12.90 7.05 5.20
N GLY A 104 -14.07 6.62 4.74
CA GLY A 104 -15.22 6.28 5.59
C GLY A 104 -16.28 7.33 5.42
#